data_AF-A0A194VYB5-F1
#
_entry.id   AF-A0A194VYB5-F1
#
_cell.length_a   1.000
_cell.length_b   1.000
_cell.length_c   1.000
_cell.angle_alpha   90.00
_cell.angle_beta   90.00
_cell.angle_gamma   90.00
#
_symmetry.space_group_name_H-M   'P 1'
#
loop_
_entity.id
_entity.type
_entity.pdbx_description
1 polymer ?
#
loop_
_entity_poly.entity_id
_entity_poly.type
_entity_poly.pdbx_seq_one_letter_code
_entity_poly.pdbx_strand_id
1 'polypeptide(L)'
;MTSLFRSRPAPASTKSLDREREPEPVSPSRPGGAGLMDLPPEIHLLISKELIYPDALSLKHTSRYFYSLIYTGVSLKSSHAEAS
;
A
#
# COMPACT_ATOMS: atom_id res chain seq x y z
N MET A 1 -37.16 -45.64 31.74
CA MET A 1 -36.29 -46.69 32.32
C MET A 1 -34.90 -46.54 31.72
N THR A 2 -33.90 -46.71 32.58
CA THR A 2 -32.47 -46.42 32.49
C THR A 2 -31.66 -47.34 31.57
N SER A 3 -30.40 -46.90 31.29
CA SER A 3 -29.18 -47.65 30.90
C SER A 3 -28.62 -47.16 29.56
N LEU A 4 -27.52 -46.41 29.41
CA LEU A 4 -26.16 -46.42 30.01
C LEU A 4 -25.36 -47.70 29.74
N PHE A 5 -24.71 -47.82 28.58
CA PHE A 5 -23.45 -48.59 28.45
C PHE A 5 -22.48 -47.94 27.45
N ARG A 6 -21.21 -48.25 27.68
CA ARG A 6 -19.99 -47.44 27.51
C ARG A 6 -19.05 -48.08 26.47
N SER A 7 -18.17 -47.25 25.89
CA SER A 7 -16.88 -47.61 25.22
C SER A 7 -17.00 -48.12 23.78
N ARG A 8 -16.10 -47.81 22.82
CA ARG A 8 -14.66 -47.47 22.86
C ARG A 8 -14.26 -46.53 21.68
N PRO A 9 -13.12 -45.83 21.76
CA PRO A 9 -12.52 -45.10 20.63
C PRO A 9 -11.45 -45.93 19.86
N ALA A 10 -11.02 -45.37 18.72
CA ALA A 10 -9.89 -45.72 17.81
C ALA A 10 -10.25 -46.58 16.57
N PRO A 11 -9.52 -46.51 15.42
CA PRO A 11 -8.18 -45.95 15.21
C PRO A 11 -7.98 -45.10 13.91
N ALA A 12 -6.98 -44.23 13.87
CA ALA A 12 -6.16 -43.93 12.67
C ALA A 12 -5.04 -42.98 13.09
N SER A 13 -3.86 -43.52 13.34
CA SER A 13 -2.76 -43.57 12.36
C SER A 13 -2.05 -42.23 12.22
N THR A 14 -1.04 -42.10 13.07
CA THR A 14 0.14 -41.26 12.89
C THR A 14 0.65 -41.26 11.44
N LYS A 15 0.71 -40.09 10.81
CA LYS A 15 1.80 -39.70 9.91
C LYS A 15 2.04 -38.20 10.05
N SER A 16 3.11 -37.89 10.76
CA SER A 16 3.84 -36.63 10.68
C SER A 16 4.38 -36.47 9.27
N LEU A 17 4.03 -35.40 8.58
CA LEU A 17 4.84 -34.81 7.51
C LEU A 17 4.58 -33.30 7.56
N ASP A 18 5.38 -32.66 8.40
CA ASP A 18 6.27 -31.62 7.91
C ASP A 18 5.66 -30.68 6.85
N ARG A 19 5.02 -29.61 7.34
CA ARG A 19 4.90 -28.38 6.57
C ARG A 19 6.10 -27.53 6.96
N GLU A 20 7.29 -27.97 6.53
CA GLU A 20 8.44 -27.09 6.33
C GLU A 20 7.92 -25.85 5.61
N ARG A 21 7.93 -24.74 6.36
CA ARG A 21 7.71 -23.41 5.85
C ARG A 21 8.89 -23.18 4.90
N GLU A 22 8.67 -23.47 3.63
CA GLU A 22 9.58 -23.14 2.55
C GLU A 22 10.06 -21.71 2.81
N PRO A 23 11.38 -21.48 2.97
CA PRO A 23 11.88 -20.13 3.02
C PRO A 23 11.53 -19.52 1.66
N GLU A 24 10.49 -18.69 1.66
CA GLU A 24 10.14 -17.80 0.56
C GLU A 24 11.45 -17.36 -0.09
N PRO A 25 11.65 -17.60 -1.41
CA PRO A 25 12.90 -17.28 -2.05
C PRO A 25 13.22 -15.84 -1.69
N VAL A 26 14.32 -15.65 -0.94
CA VAL A 26 14.90 -14.34 -0.66
C VAL A 26 15.26 -13.77 -2.02
N SER A 27 14.28 -13.10 -2.62
CA SER A 27 14.41 -12.40 -3.86
C SER A 27 15.64 -11.53 -3.69
N PRO A 28 16.65 -11.62 -4.58
CA PRO A 28 17.84 -10.82 -4.46
C PRO A 28 17.38 -9.39 -4.29
N SER A 29 17.73 -8.78 -3.15
CA SER A 29 17.43 -7.40 -2.84
C SER A 29 17.91 -6.59 -4.04
N ARG A 30 16.94 -6.28 -4.91
CA ARG A 30 17.17 -5.57 -6.16
C ARG A 30 17.93 -4.32 -5.74
N PRO A 31 19.12 -4.05 -6.31
CA PRO A 31 20.00 -2.98 -5.82
C PRO A 31 19.12 -1.74 -5.66
N GLY A 32 19.01 -1.28 -4.41
CA GLY A 32 17.97 -0.36 -3.97
C GLY A 32 17.84 0.76 -4.98
N GLY A 33 16.79 0.68 -5.81
CA GLY A 33 16.58 1.65 -6.86
C GLY A 33 16.46 3.01 -6.18
N ALA A 34 17.12 4.03 -6.73
CA ALA A 34 16.95 5.39 -6.26
C ALA A 34 15.44 5.68 -6.17
N GLY A 35 14.98 5.96 -4.96
CA GLY A 35 13.59 6.29 -4.71
C GLY A 35 13.28 7.64 -5.33
N LEU A 36 11.98 7.91 -5.51
CA LEU A 36 11.55 9.23 -5.99
C LEU A 36 12.19 10.35 -5.15
N MET A 37 12.24 10.19 -3.82
CA MET A 37 12.78 11.19 -2.89
C MET A 37 14.30 11.34 -2.91
N ASP A 38 15.02 10.43 -3.56
CA ASP A 38 16.47 10.54 -3.73
C ASP A 38 16.85 11.47 -4.89
N LEU A 39 15.86 11.92 -5.68
CA LEU A 39 16.05 12.89 -6.75
C LEU A 39 16.22 14.31 -6.18
N PRO A 40 16.99 15.17 -6.87
CA PRO A 40 17.12 16.56 -6.45
C PRO A 40 15.81 17.34 -6.70
N PRO A 41 15.57 18.45 -5.96
CA PRO A 41 14.33 19.21 -6.02
C PRO A 41 13.98 19.75 -7.41
N GLU A 42 14.97 20.03 -8.27
CA GLU A 42 14.73 20.51 -9.63
C GLU A 42 13.98 19.47 -10.46
N ILE A 43 14.30 18.19 -10.26
CA ILE A 43 13.66 17.07 -10.96
C ILE A 43 12.24 16.88 -10.43
N HIS A 44 12.03 17.01 -9.12
CA HIS A 44 10.68 17.00 -8.54
C HIS A 44 9.79 18.10 -9.10
N LEU A 45 10.33 19.32 -9.25
CA LEU A 45 9.61 20.43 -9.86
C LEU A 45 9.30 20.15 -11.35
N LEU A 46 10.25 19.59 -12.09
CA LEU A 46 10.04 19.25 -13.50
C LEU A 46 8.93 18.21 -13.66
N ILE A 47 8.95 17.14 -12.87
CA ILE A 47 7.89 16.12 -12.83
C ILE A 47 6.54 16.79 -12.54
N SER A 48 6.48 17.66 -11.52
CA SER A 48 5.23 18.32 -11.14
C SER A 48 4.63 19.22 -12.24
N LYS A 49 5.48 19.79 -13.11
CA LYS A 49 5.05 20.62 -14.24
C LYS A 49 4.52 19.81 -15.41
N GLU A 50 5.01 18.59 -15.58
CA GLU A 50 4.59 17.68 -16.65
C GLU A 50 3.25 16.99 -16.32
N LEU A 51 2.89 16.94 -15.03
CA LEU A 51 1.61 16.38 -14.60
C LEU A 51 0.46 17.33 -14.94
N ILE A 52 -0.51 16.83 -15.70
CA ILE A 52 -1.77 17.52 -16.00
C ILE A 52 -2.68 17.45 -14.75
N TYR A 53 -3.59 18.42 -14.59
CA TYR A 53 -4.66 18.30 -13.58
C TYR A 53 -5.56 17.09 -13.89
N PRO A 54 -5.91 16.23 -12.90
CA PRO A 54 -5.76 16.39 -11.46
C PRO A 54 -4.48 15.81 -10.85
N ASP A 55 -3.59 15.19 -11.62
CA ASP A 55 -2.45 14.42 -11.11
C ASP A 55 -1.45 15.28 -10.34
N ALA A 56 -1.15 16.50 -10.82
CA ALA A 56 -0.31 17.45 -10.09
C ALA A 56 -0.91 17.83 -8.72
N LEU A 57 -2.24 17.92 -8.64
CA LEU A 57 -2.95 18.17 -7.38
C LEU A 57 -2.85 16.95 -6.46
N SER A 58 -3.08 15.75 -6.99
CA SER A 58 -2.91 14.50 -6.25
C SER A 58 -1.51 14.41 -5.66
N LEU A 59 -0.46 14.66 -6.45
CA LEU A 59 0.93 14.64 -6.01
C LEU A 59 1.19 15.63 -4.86
N LYS A 60 0.67 16.86 -4.98
CA LYS A 60 0.75 17.89 -3.93
C LYS A 60 0.18 17.41 -2.60
N HIS A 61 -0.89 16.62 -2.61
CA HIS A 61 -1.55 16.12 -1.40
C HIS A 61 -1.01 14.79 -0.86
N THR A 62 -0.07 14.14 -1.57
CA THR A 62 0.53 12.88 -1.09
C THR A 62 1.57 13.05 0.01
N SER A 63 2.29 14.18 0.04
CA SER A 63 3.40 14.41 0.96
C SER A 63 3.53 15.87 1.33
N ARG A 64 3.94 16.15 2.58
CA ARG A 64 4.24 17.51 3.02
C ARG A 64 5.32 18.18 2.17
N TYR A 65 6.29 17.41 1.67
CA TYR A 65 7.35 17.89 0.78
C TYR A 65 6.78 18.46 -0.53
N PHE A 66 5.93 17.67 -1.21
CA PHE A 66 5.30 18.10 -2.46
C PHE A 66 4.26 19.21 -2.22
N TYR A 67 3.61 19.22 -1.05
CA TYR A 67 2.67 20.29 -0.70
C TYR A 67 3.32 21.68 -0.69
N SER A 68 4.54 21.79 -0.14
CA SER A 68 5.28 23.06 -0.11
C SER A 68 6.01 23.36 -1.43
N LEU A 69 6.32 22.33 -2.22
CA LEU A 69 7.08 22.46 -3.46
C LEU A 69 6.19 22.77 -4.68
N ILE A 70 5.02 22.14 -4.78
CA ILE A 70 4.17 22.19 -5.99
C ILE A 70 3.16 23.33 -5.89
N TYR A 71 3.27 24.27 -6.84
CA TYR A 71 2.26 25.31 -7.08
C TYR A 71 1.30 24.88 -8.18
N THR A 72 0.09 24.44 -7.82
CA THR A 72 -0.92 23.97 -8.78
C THR A 72 -1.80 25.08 -9.34
N GLY A 73 -1.68 26.33 -8.87
CA GLY A 73 -2.50 27.48 -9.35
C GLY A 73 -4.01 27.37 -9.08
N VAL A 74 -4.51 26.21 -8.68
CA VAL A 74 -5.92 25.98 -8.32
C VAL A 74 -6.10 26.40 -6.86
N SER A 75 -6.55 27.63 -6.65
CA SER A 75 -7.26 27.95 -5.41
C SER A 75 -8.54 27.15 -5.45
N LEU A 76 -8.81 26.33 -4.44
CA LEU A 76 -10.10 25.66 -4.26
C LEU A 76 -11.17 26.75 -4.08
N LYS A 77 -11.62 27.31 -5.20
CA LYS A 77 -12.77 28.18 -5.25
C LYS A 77 -13.93 27.24 -4.97
N SER A 78 -14.34 27.18 -3.71
CA SER A 78 -15.58 26.53 -3.33
C SER A 78 -16.67 27.14 -4.21
N SER A 79 -17.09 26.40 -5.22
CA SER A 79 -18.26 26.71 -6.03
C SER A 79 -19.50 26.55 -5.15
N HIS A 80 -19.65 27.39 -4.13
CA HIS A 80 -20.97 27.70 -3.59
C HIS A 80 -21.52 28.81 -4.48
N ALA A 81 -21.92 28.42 -5.68
CA ALA A 81 -22.76 29.24 -6.53
C ALA A 81 -24.08 29.42 -5.79
N GLU A 82 -24.33 30.66 -5.40
CA GLU A 82 -25.64 31.19 -5.03
C GLU A 82 -26.68 30.71 -6.06
N ALA A 83 -27.66 29.94 -5.58
CA ALA A 83 -28.89 29.70 -6.28
C ALA A 83 -30.03 30.05 -5.32
N SER A 84 -30.76 31.10 -5.72
CA SER A 84 -32.10 31.53 -5.30
C SER A 84 -32.21 32.63 -4.27
#